data_AF-A0A345YSH6-F1
#
_entry.id   AF-A0A345YSH6-F1
#
_cell.length_a   1.000
_cell.length_b   1.000
_cell.length_c   1.000
_cell.angle_alpha   90.00
_cell.angle_beta   90.00
_cell.angle_gamma   90.00
#
_symmetry.space_group_name_H-M   'P 1'
#
loop_
_entity.id
_entity.type
_entity.pdbx_description
1 polymer ?
#
loop_
_entity_poly.entity_id
_entity_poly.type
_entity_poly.pdbx_seq_one_letter_code
_entity_poly.pdbx_strand_id
1 'polypeptide(L)'
;MAMSDSSHGTFRRRTLVAGAAWSVPVVAFGTATPAMAASPGECDPEGTLYDATGTGKLLSGSIAGVDLDNVASVDGATASVDASTPAEAEATNPLQATVLNSIQLGLTGLADTLSDILDFNTDTGVLNQYGYAHEDGTVRGASGAVADNGTIRLEPGEGWPELATLQLSEVVEEIGGSAASDFLSLVADADLSIGAVAGRTAFNSLCNPPVDLERDYLVAYLKTILTSPTIGATVETVNATLDGLTSGLVDTLNDLPALGLLASVDSLSLSLDTAQTPAGTGRPVQIALENPATVTVDLGALLGGAYSGTTASPWLNSLAPNTRLFVDAPLPADAAAIQAGVLTEALLDAIRIDIQLDVLLSLVDVTVTGSVGDLVSGEATVEPELLGLTSAILTSIGTVIREAILEAGALTPITSAVTALLQSLFTILEDVVVLTLNAQNQEPGAVPDDLAALPDGQYDVAALHIGALDAAGLDLLDVLLGRGSGGPNTVRA
;
A
#
# COMPACT_ATOMS: atom_id res chain seq x y z
N MET A 1 -13.71 -28.26 68.81
CA MET A 1 -14.39 -29.40 68.16
C MET A 1 -15.86 -29.02 68.05
N ALA A 2 -16.25 -28.40 66.93
CA ALA A 2 -17.58 -27.86 66.72
C ALA A 2 -18.09 -28.30 65.35
N MET A 3 -19.28 -28.89 65.36
CA MET A 3 -20.10 -29.25 64.20
C MET A 3 -20.70 -27.98 63.58
N SER A 4 -20.83 -27.94 62.26
CA SER A 4 -22.13 -27.96 61.58
C SER A 4 -21.93 -27.76 60.08
N ASP A 5 -22.50 -28.69 59.33
CA ASP A 5 -22.60 -28.74 57.88
C ASP A 5 -23.89 -28.03 57.41
N SER A 6 -23.97 -27.80 56.10
CA SER A 6 -25.10 -27.33 55.27
C SER A 6 -25.13 -25.84 54.90
N SER A 7 -24.67 -25.54 53.68
CA SER A 7 -25.60 -25.18 52.61
C SER A 7 -24.97 -25.40 51.23
N HIS A 8 -25.70 -26.11 50.37
CA HIS A 8 -25.41 -26.28 48.96
C HIS A 8 -25.60 -24.94 48.23
N GLY A 9 -24.49 -24.34 47.78
CA GLY A 9 -24.48 -23.25 46.81
C GLY A 9 -23.96 -23.76 45.47
N THR A 10 -24.88 -24.08 44.57
CA THR A 10 -24.61 -24.40 43.17
C THR A 10 -23.82 -23.25 42.53
N PHE A 11 -22.52 -23.43 42.29
CA PHE A 11 -21.74 -22.50 41.47
C PHE A 11 -22.24 -22.59 40.02
N ARG A 12 -23.19 -21.71 39.66
CA ARG A 12 -23.41 -21.36 38.26
C ARG A 12 -22.19 -20.56 37.80
N ARG A 13 -21.22 -21.24 37.17
CA ARG A 13 -20.31 -20.59 36.24
C ARG A 13 -21.18 -20.07 35.09
N ARG A 14 -21.58 -18.80 35.16
CA ARG A 14 -22.05 -18.07 33.99
C ARG A 14 -20.80 -17.76 33.17
N THR A 15 -20.56 -18.64 32.20
CA THR A 15 -19.73 -18.37 31.03
C THR A 15 -20.37 -17.18 30.31
N LEU A 16 -19.93 -15.97 30.65
CA LEU A 16 -20.13 -14.80 29.80
C LEU A 16 -18.96 -14.80 28.82
N VAL A 17 -19.18 -15.39 27.65
CA VAL A 17 -18.37 -15.11 26.47
C VAL A 17 -18.78 -13.71 26.04
N ALA A 18 -18.09 -12.69 26.55
CA ALA A 18 -18.12 -11.34 26.03
C ALA A 18 -17.06 -11.28 24.93
N GLY A 19 -17.51 -11.36 23.68
CA GLY A 19 -16.69 -11.32 22.48
C GLY A 19 -16.23 -9.90 22.18
N ALA A 20 -15.21 -9.45 22.91
CA ALA A 20 -14.27 -8.39 22.53
C ALA A 20 -13.06 -8.43 23.51
N ALA A 21 -12.47 -9.62 23.72
CA ALA A 21 -11.01 -9.65 23.76
C ALA A 21 -10.62 -9.23 22.33
N TRP A 22 -9.83 -8.18 22.06
CA TRP A 22 -8.50 -7.92 22.59
C TRP A 22 -8.23 -6.41 22.67
N SER A 23 -8.22 -5.87 23.88
CA SER A 23 -7.46 -4.66 24.21
C SER A 23 -6.15 -5.10 24.86
N VAL A 24 -5.07 -5.13 24.09
CA VAL A 24 -3.71 -4.99 24.63
C VAL A 24 -3.21 -3.66 24.11
N PRO A 25 -2.67 -2.76 24.96
CA PRO A 25 -2.12 -1.51 24.49
C PRO A 25 -0.91 -1.83 23.62
N VAL A 26 -1.07 -1.71 22.31
CA VAL A 26 0.08 -1.53 21.43
C VAL A 26 0.54 -0.12 21.70
N VAL A 27 1.66 0.00 22.40
CA VAL A 27 2.48 1.19 22.27
C VAL A 27 3.06 1.13 20.86
N ALA A 28 2.26 1.53 19.88
CA ALA A 28 2.81 2.01 18.63
C ALA A 28 3.53 3.29 19.03
N PHE A 29 4.86 3.23 19.12
CA PHE A 29 5.68 4.43 19.22
C PHE A 29 5.65 5.16 17.86
N GLY A 30 4.47 5.47 17.34
CA GLY A 30 4.28 6.71 16.61
C GLY A 30 4.36 7.78 17.69
N THR A 31 5.43 8.56 17.70
CA THR A 31 5.47 9.75 18.56
C THR A 31 4.48 10.76 18.01
N ALA A 32 3.18 10.53 18.22
CA ALA A 32 2.25 11.62 18.33
C ALA A 32 2.79 12.44 19.50
N THR A 33 3.45 13.56 19.17
CA THR A 33 3.79 14.56 20.15
C THR A 33 2.54 14.77 21.00
N PRO A 34 2.60 14.61 22.34
CA PRO A 34 1.45 14.97 23.17
C PRO A 34 1.04 16.36 22.75
N ALA A 35 -0.24 16.52 22.37
CA ALA A 35 -0.80 17.81 22.03
C ALA A 35 -0.26 18.82 23.04
N MET A 36 0.46 19.83 22.53
CA MET A 36 1.22 20.77 23.37
C MET A 36 0.32 21.22 24.51
N ALA A 37 0.80 21.03 25.74
CA ALA A 37 0.12 21.34 26.99
C ALA A 37 -0.81 22.56 26.85
N ALA A 38 -2.09 22.29 26.57
CA ALA A 38 -3.13 23.27 26.74
C ALA A 38 -3.14 23.64 28.23
N SER A 39 -3.37 24.92 28.50
CA SER A 39 -3.67 25.44 29.86
C SER A 39 -4.53 24.47 30.66
N PRO A 40 -4.38 24.36 32.00
CA PRO A 40 -5.09 23.36 32.80
C PRO A 40 -6.57 23.36 32.42
N GLY A 41 -6.99 22.30 31.71
CA GLY A 41 -8.35 22.16 31.23
C GLY A 41 -9.31 22.28 32.39
N GLU A 42 -10.45 22.92 32.16
CA GLU A 42 -11.54 22.86 33.12
C GLU A 42 -12.00 21.40 33.15
N CYS A 43 -11.65 20.71 34.24
CA CYS A 43 -12.14 19.37 34.48
C CYS A 43 -13.40 19.48 35.35
N ASP A 44 -14.43 18.75 34.95
CA ASP A 44 -15.64 18.61 35.74
C ASP A 44 -15.37 17.82 37.02
N PRO A 45 -16.22 17.95 38.05
CA PRO A 45 -16.10 17.14 39.26
C PRO A 45 -16.22 15.64 38.96
N GLU A 46 -15.49 14.81 39.71
CA GLU A 46 -15.67 13.36 39.66
C GLU A 46 -17.15 12.98 39.91
N GLY A 47 -17.67 12.05 39.11
CA GLY A 47 -19.08 11.63 39.15
C GLY A 47 -20.02 12.49 38.32
N THR A 48 -19.50 13.46 37.56
CA THR A 48 -20.26 14.13 36.49
C THR A 48 -20.71 13.10 35.46
N LEU A 49 -21.99 13.18 35.07
CA LEU A 49 -22.56 12.29 34.07
C LEU A 49 -22.62 12.99 32.72
N TYR A 50 -22.45 12.23 31.64
CA TYR A 50 -22.40 12.71 30.27
C TYR A 50 -23.43 11.98 29.41
N ASP A 51 -24.05 12.74 28.51
CA ASP A 51 -24.60 12.18 27.29
C ASP A 51 -23.42 11.94 26.36
N ALA A 52 -23.12 10.67 26.09
CA ALA A 52 -21.88 10.27 25.45
C ALA A 52 -22.12 9.37 24.24
N THR A 53 -21.32 9.54 23.19
CA THR A 53 -21.44 8.76 21.96
C THR A 53 -20.08 8.30 21.47
N GLY A 54 -19.98 7.02 21.10
CA GLY A 54 -18.81 6.42 20.46
C GLY A 54 -19.22 5.70 19.19
N THR A 55 -18.49 5.94 18.09
CA THR A 55 -18.84 5.43 16.76
C THR A 55 -17.62 4.85 16.04
N GLY A 56 -17.78 3.67 15.47
CA GLY A 56 -16.85 3.09 14.51
C GLY A 56 -17.48 3.02 13.12
N LYS A 57 -16.83 3.60 12.11
CA LYS A 57 -17.26 3.55 10.70
C LYS A 57 -16.09 3.13 9.83
N LEU A 58 -16.24 2.08 9.02
CA LEU A 58 -15.18 1.69 8.10
C LEU A 58 -15.10 2.63 6.90
N LEU A 59 -16.25 3.01 6.34
CA LEU A 59 -16.37 3.79 5.13
C LEU A 59 -17.32 4.97 5.39
N SER A 60 -16.88 6.19 5.12
CA SER A 60 -17.69 7.42 5.19
C SER A 60 -17.20 8.44 4.16
N GLY A 61 -17.93 9.56 4.01
CA GLY A 61 -17.63 10.63 3.07
C GLY A 61 -18.53 10.58 1.84
N SER A 62 -18.05 11.01 0.68
CA SER A 62 -18.84 11.08 -0.55
C SER A 62 -18.12 10.52 -1.78
N ILE A 63 -18.91 9.99 -2.72
CA ILE A 63 -18.43 9.53 -4.03
C ILE A 63 -19.39 10.03 -5.09
N ALA A 64 -18.86 10.83 -6.02
CA ALA A 64 -19.59 11.43 -7.13
C ALA A 64 -20.88 12.13 -6.68
N GLY A 65 -20.80 12.86 -5.56
CA GLY A 65 -21.92 13.58 -4.96
C GLY A 65 -22.93 12.73 -4.18
N VAL A 66 -22.73 11.40 -4.09
CA VAL A 66 -23.47 10.53 -3.17
C VAL A 66 -22.78 10.58 -1.81
N ASP A 67 -23.49 11.10 -0.82
CA ASP A 67 -23.07 11.04 0.58
C ASP A 67 -23.26 9.60 1.11
N LEU A 68 -22.14 8.93 1.37
CA LEU A 68 -22.09 7.58 1.89
C LEU A 68 -22.67 7.50 3.30
N ASP A 69 -22.58 8.56 4.11
CA ASP A 69 -23.16 8.55 5.47
C ASP A 69 -24.70 8.42 5.46
N ASN A 70 -25.36 8.68 4.33
CA ASN A 70 -26.80 8.44 4.17
C ASN A 70 -27.14 7.01 3.70
N VAL A 71 -26.13 6.19 3.39
CA VAL A 71 -26.33 4.81 2.92
C VAL A 71 -26.35 3.87 4.13
N ALA A 72 -27.52 3.29 4.42
CA ALA A 72 -27.73 2.48 5.63
C ALA A 72 -26.76 1.29 5.80
N SER A 73 -26.15 0.79 4.73
CA SER A 73 -25.15 -0.28 4.80
C SER A 73 -23.78 0.16 5.33
N VAL A 74 -23.50 1.47 5.40
CA VAL A 74 -22.19 2.00 5.86
C VAL A 74 -22.31 2.85 7.14
N ASP A 75 -23.50 2.90 7.74
CA ASP A 75 -23.83 3.71 8.94
C ASP A 75 -22.99 3.34 10.18
N GLY A 76 -22.28 2.21 10.13
CA GLY A 76 -21.29 1.80 11.12
C GLY A 76 -21.87 1.20 12.39
N ALA A 77 -21.15 1.36 13.50
CA ALA A 77 -21.55 0.93 14.84
C ALA A 77 -21.49 2.12 15.80
N THR A 78 -22.66 2.63 16.20
CA THR A 78 -22.79 3.74 17.14
C THR A 78 -23.39 3.27 18.45
N ALA A 79 -22.67 3.53 19.54
CA ALA A 79 -23.17 3.39 20.90
C ALA A 79 -23.37 4.78 21.50
N SER A 80 -24.53 5.00 22.10
CA SER A 80 -24.85 6.26 22.76
C SER A 80 -25.49 5.98 24.12
N VAL A 81 -25.13 6.79 25.10
CA VAL A 81 -25.74 6.78 26.43
C VAL A 81 -26.31 8.16 26.75
N ASP A 82 -27.55 8.18 27.17
CA ASP A 82 -28.26 9.35 27.68
C ASP A 82 -28.99 9.02 29.00
N ALA A 83 -29.72 9.98 29.56
CA ALA A 83 -30.49 9.80 30.79
C ALA A 83 -31.61 8.74 30.71
N SER A 84 -31.95 8.27 29.50
CA SER A 84 -33.01 7.31 29.21
C SER A 84 -32.49 5.91 28.85
N THR A 85 -31.18 5.77 28.58
CA THR A 85 -30.52 4.49 28.28
C THR A 85 -29.80 3.91 29.50
N PRO A 86 -29.30 2.66 29.44
CA PRO A 86 -28.36 2.17 30.44
C PRO A 86 -27.11 3.04 30.56
N ALA A 87 -26.43 2.95 31.72
CA ALA A 87 -25.19 3.67 32.03
C ALA A 87 -24.03 3.37 31.05
N GLU A 88 -24.14 2.27 30.30
CA GLU A 88 -23.15 1.79 29.35
C GLU A 88 -23.88 1.30 28.10
N ALA A 89 -23.34 1.63 26.93
CA ALA A 89 -23.80 1.14 25.65
C ALA A 89 -22.62 0.62 24.83
N GLU A 90 -22.87 -0.47 24.12
CA GLU A 90 -21.92 -1.09 23.20
C GLU A 90 -22.66 -1.42 21.90
N ALA A 91 -22.02 -1.15 20.77
CA ALA A 91 -22.51 -1.49 19.44
C ALA A 91 -21.39 -2.15 18.65
N THR A 92 -21.73 -3.24 17.96
CA THR A 92 -20.84 -3.91 17.00
C THR A 92 -21.57 -4.11 15.69
N ASN A 93 -20.86 -3.91 14.57
CA ASN A 93 -21.41 -4.15 13.25
C ASN A 93 -20.39 -4.93 12.39
N PRO A 94 -20.56 -6.26 12.25
CA PRO A 94 -19.78 -7.05 11.30
C PRO A 94 -20.30 -6.77 9.89
N LEU A 95 -19.62 -5.88 9.17
CA LEU A 95 -19.92 -5.53 7.79
C LEU A 95 -19.24 -6.53 6.84
N GLN A 96 -19.94 -6.90 5.77
CA GLN A 96 -19.38 -7.78 4.73
C GLN A 96 -19.01 -6.94 3.50
N ALA A 97 -17.82 -7.18 2.94
CA ALA A 97 -17.36 -6.52 1.72
C ALA A 97 -18.35 -6.66 0.55
N THR A 98 -19.02 -7.80 0.44
CA THR A 98 -20.06 -8.04 -0.58
C THR A 98 -21.24 -7.08 -0.52
N VAL A 99 -21.59 -6.58 0.67
CA VAL A 99 -22.66 -5.58 0.84
C VAL A 99 -22.19 -4.22 0.32
N LEU A 100 -20.93 -3.85 0.61
CA LEU A 100 -20.33 -2.60 0.12
C LEU A 100 -20.31 -2.54 -1.40
N ASN A 101 -19.83 -3.61 -2.05
CA ASN A 101 -19.73 -3.67 -3.51
C ASN A 101 -21.10 -3.60 -4.22
N SER A 102 -22.20 -3.90 -3.50
CA SER A 102 -23.55 -3.86 -4.07
C SER A 102 -24.24 -2.48 -4.00
N ILE A 103 -23.61 -1.49 -3.37
CA ILE A 103 -24.19 -0.14 -3.21
C ILE A 103 -24.30 0.51 -4.60
N GLN A 104 -25.51 0.89 -4.99
CA GLN A 104 -25.72 1.61 -6.24
C GLN A 104 -25.51 3.11 -6.02
N LEU A 105 -24.60 3.70 -6.81
CA LEU A 105 -24.29 5.13 -6.71
C LEU A 105 -25.26 5.99 -7.54
N GLY A 106 -26.08 5.39 -8.42
CA GLY A 106 -27.13 6.10 -9.15
C GLY A 106 -26.60 7.24 -10.03
N LEU A 107 -25.38 7.09 -10.53
CA LEU A 107 -24.65 8.11 -11.28
C LEU A 107 -25.06 8.09 -12.75
N THR A 108 -25.17 9.27 -13.36
CA THR A 108 -25.33 9.38 -14.81
C THR A 108 -23.96 9.52 -15.46
N GLY A 109 -23.39 8.43 -16.00
CA GLY A 109 -22.11 8.47 -16.72
C GLY A 109 -21.00 7.67 -16.06
N LEU A 110 -20.97 7.62 -14.73
CA LEU A 110 -20.20 6.64 -13.94
C LEU A 110 -21.02 5.36 -13.78
N ALA A 111 -20.34 4.22 -13.69
CA ALA A 111 -20.94 2.92 -13.56
C ALA A 111 -21.84 2.78 -12.31
N ASP A 112 -22.78 1.81 -12.36
CA ASP A 112 -23.97 1.75 -11.50
C ASP A 112 -23.66 1.44 -10.02
N THR A 113 -22.44 0.99 -9.68
CA THR A 113 -22.10 0.42 -8.36
C THR A 113 -20.81 0.94 -7.74
N LEU A 114 -20.70 0.86 -6.41
CA LEU A 114 -19.50 1.26 -5.66
C LEU A 114 -18.25 0.50 -6.11
N SER A 115 -18.36 -0.79 -6.45
CA SER A 115 -17.23 -1.60 -6.90
C SER A 115 -16.61 -1.14 -8.20
N ASP A 116 -17.31 -0.34 -8.99
CA ASP A 116 -16.75 0.21 -10.23
C ASP A 116 -15.72 1.31 -9.96
N ILE A 117 -15.69 1.86 -8.73
CA ILE A 117 -14.72 2.88 -8.30
C ILE A 117 -13.86 2.33 -7.17
N LEU A 118 -14.47 1.72 -6.16
CA LEU A 118 -13.83 1.17 -4.98
C LEU A 118 -14.35 -0.25 -4.70
N ASP A 119 -13.62 -1.26 -5.18
CA ASP A 119 -13.95 -2.67 -5.00
C ASP A 119 -13.37 -3.20 -3.69
N PHE A 120 -14.23 -3.59 -2.75
CA PHE A 120 -13.78 -4.23 -1.51
C PHE A 120 -13.51 -5.70 -1.73
N ASN A 121 -12.35 -6.17 -1.27
CA ASN A 121 -11.93 -7.54 -1.46
C ASN A 121 -12.84 -8.48 -0.65
N THR A 122 -13.61 -9.34 -1.34
CA THR A 122 -14.53 -10.28 -0.69
C THR A 122 -13.85 -11.41 0.08
N ASP A 123 -12.55 -11.62 -0.15
CA ASP A 123 -11.73 -12.56 0.62
C ASP A 123 -11.35 -11.97 1.98
N THR A 124 -11.53 -10.66 2.24
CA THR A 124 -11.50 -10.14 3.62
C THR A 124 -12.73 -10.62 4.37
N GLY A 125 -12.57 -11.66 5.19
CA GLY A 125 -13.69 -12.40 5.77
C GLY A 125 -14.72 -11.59 6.58
N VAL A 126 -14.31 -10.51 7.27
CA VAL A 126 -15.21 -9.60 8.01
C VAL A 126 -14.60 -8.20 8.12
N LEU A 127 -15.42 -7.16 8.00
CA LEU A 127 -15.07 -5.81 8.41
C LEU A 127 -15.75 -5.54 9.75
N ASN A 128 -15.03 -5.03 10.74
CA ASN A 128 -15.59 -4.87 12.08
C ASN A 128 -15.55 -3.42 12.53
N GLN A 129 -16.63 -3.04 13.18
CA GLN A 129 -16.93 -1.68 13.59
C GLN A 129 -17.46 -1.74 15.02
N TYR A 130 -16.97 -0.85 15.86
CA TYR A 130 -17.20 -0.87 17.30
C TYR A 130 -17.47 0.54 17.81
N GLY A 131 -18.54 0.67 18.59
CA GLY A 131 -18.87 1.85 19.36
C GLY A 131 -19.04 1.49 20.83
N TYR A 132 -18.49 2.32 21.72
CA TYR A 132 -18.69 2.23 23.15
C TYR A 132 -18.91 3.62 23.73
N ALA A 133 -19.89 3.72 24.61
CA ALA A 133 -20.13 4.92 25.39
C ALA A 133 -20.55 4.56 26.82
N HIS A 134 -20.07 5.33 27.78
CA HIS A 134 -20.42 5.19 29.19
C HIS A 134 -20.76 6.55 29.79
N GLU A 135 -21.69 6.57 30.74
CA GLU A 135 -22.24 7.82 31.29
C GLU A 135 -21.24 8.63 32.13
N ASP A 136 -20.07 8.08 32.42
CA ASP A 136 -18.93 8.80 33.02
C ASP A 136 -18.09 9.57 32.00
N GLY A 137 -18.55 9.63 30.74
CA GLY A 137 -17.88 10.33 29.64
C GLY A 137 -16.81 9.51 28.94
N THR A 138 -16.62 8.23 29.30
CA THR A 138 -15.73 7.31 28.59
C THR A 138 -16.33 6.91 27.26
N VAL A 139 -15.61 7.15 26.15
CA VAL A 139 -16.04 6.77 24.81
C VAL A 139 -14.93 6.05 24.05
N ARG A 140 -15.34 5.15 23.16
CA ARG A 140 -14.45 4.51 22.19
C ARG A 140 -15.17 4.34 20.86
N GLY A 141 -14.46 4.60 19.77
CA GLY A 141 -14.90 4.33 18.42
C GLY A 141 -13.77 3.65 17.66
N ALA A 142 -14.06 2.54 16.99
CA ALA A 142 -13.05 1.82 16.22
C ALA A 142 -13.63 1.13 14.99
N SER A 143 -12.86 1.07 13.92
CA SER A 143 -13.19 0.29 12.74
C SER A 143 -11.93 -0.26 12.07
N GLY A 144 -12.08 -1.36 11.34
CA GLY A 144 -10.99 -1.90 10.54
C GLY A 144 -11.31 -3.25 9.88
N ALA A 145 -10.37 -3.69 9.05
CA ALA A 145 -10.42 -5.00 8.39
C ALA A 145 -10.03 -6.12 9.36
N VAL A 146 -10.74 -7.25 9.29
CA VAL A 146 -10.43 -8.46 10.05
C VAL A 146 -9.81 -9.48 9.10
N ALA A 147 -8.69 -10.08 9.48
CA ALA A 147 -8.15 -11.23 8.75
C ALA A 147 -9.10 -12.45 8.87
N ASP A 148 -8.97 -13.43 7.98
CA ASP A 148 -9.84 -14.62 7.88
C ASP A 148 -9.93 -15.49 9.15
N ASN A 149 -9.08 -15.20 10.14
CA ASN A 149 -9.10 -15.80 11.47
C ASN A 149 -9.98 -15.06 12.49
N GLY A 150 -10.70 -13.99 12.09
CA GLY A 150 -11.59 -13.24 12.96
C GLY A 150 -10.90 -12.20 13.87
N THR A 151 -9.62 -11.87 13.65
CA THR A 151 -8.91 -10.85 14.45
C THR A 151 -8.76 -9.49 13.73
N ILE A 152 -9.22 -8.40 14.35
CA ILE A 152 -8.72 -7.04 14.05
C ILE A 152 -7.35 -6.97 14.72
N ARG A 153 -6.28 -6.85 13.93
CA ARG A 153 -4.93 -6.75 14.49
C ARG A 153 -4.49 -5.31 14.38
N LEU A 154 -3.88 -4.80 15.44
CA LEU A 154 -3.16 -3.51 15.44
C LEU A 154 -1.65 -3.74 15.62
N GLU A 155 -1.22 -5.01 15.70
CA GLU A 155 0.18 -5.43 15.88
C GLU A 155 0.71 -6.16 14.62
N PRO A 156 1.99 -5.99 14.26
CA PRO A 156 2.60 -6.69 13.14
C PRO A 156 2.57 -8.23 13.26
N GLY A 157 2.12 -8.93 12.21
CA GLY A 157 2.19 -10.40 12.02
C GLY A 157 1.85 -10.84 10.59
N GLU A 158 2.10 -12.11 10.22
CA GLU A 158 1.83 -12.64 8.87
C GLU A 158 0.39 -12.37 8.37
N GLY A 159 0.26 -11.97 7.09
CA GLY A 159 -1.00 -12.09 6.33
C GLY A 159 -2.02 -10.96 6.49
N TRP A 160 -1.62 -9.69 6.40
CA TRP A 160 -2.61 -8.60 6.27
C TRP A 160 -3.31 -8.69 4.92
N PRO A 161 -4.65 -8.77 4.89
CA PRO A 161 -5.37 -8.88 3.64
C PRO A 161 -5.40 -7.53 2.90
N GLU A 162 -5.62 -7.60 1.60
CA GLU A 162 -6.06 -6.45 0.81
C GLU A 162 -7.47 -6.07 1.23
N LEU A 163 -7.70 -4.79 1.56
CA LEU A 163 -9.02 -4.30 1.93
C LEU A 163 -9.86 -3.98 0.69
N ALA A 164 -9.31 -3.16 -0.20
CA ALA A 164 -10.03 -2.65 -1.36
C ALA A 164 -9.07 -2.24 -2.47
N THR A 165 -9.60 -2.15 -3.68
CA THR A 165 -8.92 -1.67 -4.87
C THR A 165 -9.68 -0.47 -5.41
N LEU A 166 -9.03 0.70 -5.46
CA LEU A 166 -9.57 1.89 -6.09
C LEU A 166 -9.18 1.88 -7.58
N GLN A 167 -10.15 1.96 -8.47
CA GLN A 167 -9.98 2.06 -9.91
C GLN A 167 -9.49 3.47 -10.28
N LEU A 168 -8.17 3.69 -10.25
CA LEU A 168 -7.58 5.01 -10.51
C LEU A 168 -7.82 5.46 -11.96
N SER A 169 -7.81 4.54 -12.91
CA SER A 169 -8.08 4.82 -14.33
C SER A 169 -9.44 5.53 -14.51
N GLU A 170 -10.49 4.97 -13.92
CA GLU A 170 -11.86 5.53 -13.94
C GLU A 170 -11.93 6.91 -13.24
N VAL A 171 -11.33 7.05 -12.06
CA VAL A 171 -11.28 8.32 -11.33
C VAL A 171 -10.56 9.40 -12.14
N VAL A 172 -9.43 9.06 -12.75
CA VAL A 172 -8.61 10.00 -13.54
C VAL A 172 -9.29 10.35 -14.86
N GLU A 173 -9.98 9.41 -15.51
CA GLU A 173 -10.74 9.65 -16.74
C GLU A 173 -11.86 10.68 -16.51
N GLU A 174 -12.60 10.53 -15.41
CA GLU A 174 -13.72 11.43 -15.09
C GLU A 174 -13.26 12.84 -14.72
N ILE A 175 -12.15 12.98 -13.97
CA ILE A 175 -11.56 14.29 -13.66
C ILE A 175 -11.08 14.99 -14.93
N GLY A 176 -10.47 14.22 -15.83
CA GLY A 176 -9.96 14.69 -17.11
C GLY A 176 -8.77 15.67 -16.99
N GLY A 177 -8.56 16.45 -18.05
CA GLY A 177 -7.40 17.36 -18.16
C GLY A 177 -6.19 16.75 -18.86
N SER A 178 -5.15 17.55 -19.08
CA SER A 178 -3.98 17.12 -19.85
C SER A 178 -3.15 16.07 -19.11
N ALA A 179 -2.96 16.23 -17.79
CA ALA A 179 -2.23 15.25 -16.98
C ALA A 179 -2.93 13.87 -16.99
N ALA A 180 -4.26 13.85 -16.88
CA ALA A 180 -5.06 12.64 -17.00
C ALA A 180 -4.94 12.02 -18.40
N SER A 181 -5.08 12.82 -19.46
CA SER A 181 -4.97 12.34 -20.84
C SER A 181 -3.59 11.73 -21.14
N ASP A 182 -2.53 12.38 -20.64
CA ASP A 182 -1.16 11.90 -20.80
C ASP A 182 -0.97 10.57 -20.04
N PHE A 183 -1.47 10.48 -18.80
CA PHE A 183 -1.43 9.25 -18.00
C PHE A 183 -2.19 8.09 -18.66
N LEU A 184 -3.45 8.31 -19.03
CA LEU A 184 -4.32 7.31 -19.65
C LEU A 184 -3.84 6.88 -21.04
N SER A 185 -2.95 7.64 -21.69
CA SER A 185 -2.30 7.20 -22.93
C SER A 185 -1.18 6.17 -22.71
N LEU A 186 -0.65 6.08 -21.49
CA LEU A 186 0.47 5.19 -21.12
C LEU A 186 0.01 3.90 -20.46
N VAL A 187 -1.19 3.90 -19.88
CA VAL A 187 -1.79 2.76 -19.19
C VAL A 187 -3.03 2.27 -19.94
N ALA A 188 -3.21 0.96 -19.97
CA ALA A 188 -4.51 0.36 -20.25
C ALA A 188 -5.38 0.33 -18.99
N ASP A 189 -4.75 0.25 -17.82
CA ASP A 189 -5.44 0.24 -16.54
C ASP A 189 -4.53 0.71 -15.40
N ALA A 190 -5.12 1.25 -14.34
CA ALA A 190 -4.44 1.72 -13.16
C ALA A 190 -5.31 1.51 -11.91
N ASP A 191 -4.76 0.77 -10.95
CA ASP A 191 -5.40 0.44 -9.69
C ASP A 191 -4.57 0.98 -8.51
N LEU A 192 -5.24 1.43 -7.45
CA LEU A 192 -4.65 1.61 -6.14
C LEU A 192 -5.16 0.52 -5.20
N SER A 193 -4.32 -0.47 -4.95
CA SER A 193 -4.54 -1.54 -3.98
C SER A 193 -4.23 -1.04 -2.57
N ILE A 194 -5.24 -1.14 -1.70
CA ILE A 194 -5.24 -0.65 -0.33
C ILE A 194 -5.21 -1.88 0.59
N GLY A 195 -4.15 -2.00 1.39
CA GLY A 195 -4.06 -3.03 2.41
C GLY A 195 -5.03 -2.78 3.58
N ALA A 196 -5.07 -3.71 4.53
CA ALA A 196 -5.86 -3.54 5.76
C ALA A 196 -5.64 -2.15 6.41
N VAL A 197 -6.75 -1.51 6.76
CA VAL A 197 -6.77 -0.24 7.49
C VAL A 197 -7.52 -0.38 8.81
N ALA A 198 -7.15 0.44 9.80
CA ALA A 198 -7.90 0.55 11.05
C ALA A 198 -7.72 1.94 11.68
N GLY A 199 -8.76 2.44 12.34
CA GLY A 199 -8.69 3.66 13.15
C GLY A 199 -9.41 3.48 14.47
N ARG A 200 -8.90 4.14 15.50
CA ARG A 200 -9.44 4.07 16.86
C ARG A 200 -9.30 5.40 17.57
N THR A 201 -10.42 5.87 18.11
CA THR A 201 -10.45 6.95 19.11
C THR A 201 -10.88 6.40 20.46
N ALA A 202 -10.22 6.82 21.53
CA ALA A 202 -10.66 6.57 22.89
C ALA A 202 -10.30 7.75 23.80
N PHE A 203 -11.23 8.20 24.65
CA PHE A 203 -10.98 9.22 25.66
C PHE A 203 -12.04 9.20 26.76
N ASN A 204 -11.80 10.01 27.81
CA ASN A 204 -12.81 10.35 28.81
C ASN A 204 -13.05 11.87 28.81
N SER A 205 -14.32 12.27 28.89
CA SER A 205 -14.76 13.67 28.73
C SER A 205 -14.65 14.53 29.99
N LEU A 206 -14.10 13.98 31.08
CA LEU A 206 -13.96 14.67 32.36
C LEU A 206 -13.21 16.01 32.25
N CYS A 207 -12.31 16.14 31.28
CA CYS A 207 -11.58 17.36 31.01
C CYS A 207 -11.79 17.81 29.56
N ASN A 208 -11.79 19.12 29.33
CA ASN A 208 -11.83 19.70 27.99
C ASN A 208 -10.57 20.56 27.72
N PRO A 209 -9.71 20.21 26.75
CA PRO A 209 -9.73 18.97 25.97
C PRO A 209 -9.44 17.74 26.85
N PRO A 210 -9.79 16.50 26.41
CA PRO A 210 -9.51 15.28 27.14
C PRO A 210 -8.00 15.11 27.38
N VAL A 211 -7.63 14.73 28.60
CA VAL A 211 -6.22 14.51 28.98
C VAL A 211 -5.65 13.18 28.49
N ASP A 212 -6.53 12.20 28.26
CA ASP A 212 -6.19 10.84 27.83
C ASP A 212 -6.76 10.54 26.43
N LEU A 213 -6.68 11.52 25.50
CA LEU A 213 -7.11 11.32 24.11
C LEU A 213 -6.14 10.40 23.38
N GLU A 214 -6.59 9.18 23.10
CA GLU A 214 -5.91 8.21 22.23
C GLU A 214 -6.53 8.25 20.83
N ARG A 215 -5.67 8.46 19.81
CA ARG A 215 -6.03 8.39 18.39
C ARG A 215 -4.99 7.54 17.67
N ASP A 216 -5.37 6.30 17.39
CA ASP A 216 -4.53 5.30 16.73
C ASP A 216 -5.01 5.08 15.29
N TYR A 217 -4.06 4.84 14.38
CA TYR A 217 -4.36 4.43 13.01
C TYR A 217 -3.41 3.33 12.54
N LEU A 218 -3.87 2.58 11.53
CA LEU A 218 -3.10 1.55 10.86
C LEU A 218 -3.41 1.57 9.36
N VAL A 219 -2.38 1.54 8.52
CA VAL A 219 -2.43 1.23 7.09
C VAL A 219 -1.35 0.20 6.78
N ALA A 220 -1.75 -0.98 6.29
CA ALA A 220 -0.83 -2.07 6.03
C ALA A 220 0.14 -1.75 4.87
N TYR A 221 -0.42 -1.37 3.73
CA TYR A 221 0.31 -0.94 2.53
C TYR A 221 -0.59 -0.12 1.60
N LEU A 222 0.05 0.60 0.68
CA LEU A 222 -0.57 1.25 -0.47
C LEU A 222 0.27 0.89 -1.70
N LYS A 223 -0.35 0.31 -2.72
CA LYS A 223 0.34 -0.11 -3.94
C LYS A 223 -0.45 0.34 -5.15
N THR A 224 0.21 1.03 -6.07
CA THR A 224 -0.35 1.28 -7.38
C THR A 224 0.02 0.14 -8.31
N ILE A 225 -0.94 -0.44 -9.02
CA ILE A 225 -0.72 -1.49 -10.02
C ILE A 225 -1.13 -0.90 -11.37
N LEU A 226 -0.20 -0.90 -12.32
CA LEU A 226 -0.37 -0.27 -13.63
C LEU A 226 -0.23 -1.32 -14.72
N THR A 227 -1.18 -1.37 -15.63
CA THR A 227 -1.09 -2.21 -16.83
C THR A 227 -0.70 -1.34 -18.01
N SER A 228 0.46 -1.60 -18.63
CA SER A 228 0.98 -0.80 -19.74
C SER A 228 1.28 -1.65 -20.99
N PRO A 229 0.47 -1.50 -22.06
CA PRO A 229 0.76 -2.10 -23.36
C PRO A 229 2.05 -1.55 -23.98
N THR A 230 2.35 -0.27 -23.73
CA THR A 230 3.53 0.41 -24.25
C THR A 230 4.81 -0.25 -23.75
N ILE A 231 4.90 -0.54 -22.44
CA ILE A 231 6.05 -1.24 -21.88
C ILE A 231 6.14 -2.66 -22.45
N GLY A 232 5.03 -3.40 -22.52
CA GLY A 232 5.02 -4.75 -23.10
C GLY A 232 5.53 -4.79 -24.54
N ALA A 233 5.15 -3.82 -25.37
CA ALA A 233 5.62 -3.71 -26.76
C ALA A 233 7.12 -3.41 -26.89
N THR A 234 7.74 -2.76 -25.89
CA THR A 234 9.18 -2.45 -25.94
C THR A 234 10.06 -3.70 -25.81
N VAL A 235 9.56 -4.80 -25.24
CA VAL A 235 10.31 -6.07 -25.08
C VAL A 235 10.78 -6.62 -26.43
N GLU A 236 9.93 -6.57 -27.46
CA GLU A 236 10.31 -7.00 -28.82
C GLU A 236 11.43 -6.14 -29.40
N THR A 237 11.42 -4.83 -29.12
CA THR A 237 12.47 -3.90 -29.57
C THR A 237 13.80 -4.18 -28.85
N VAL A 238 13.75 -4.50 -27.56
CA VAL A 238 14.95 -4.91 -26.80
C VAL A 238 15.53 -6.20 -27.36
N ASN A 239 14.73 -7.24 -27.54
CA ASN A 239 15.21 -8.51 -28.09
C ASN A 239 15.78 -8.35 -29.51
N ALA A 240 15.13 -7.57 -30.38
CA ALA A 240 15.67 -7.29 -31.71
C ALA A 240 17.01 -6.53 -31.66
N THR A 241 17.19 -5.64 -30.67
CA THR A 241 18.47 -4.94 -30.46
C THR A 241 19.54 -5.90 -29.95
N LEU A 242 19.21 -6.76 -28.98
CA LEU A 242 20.11 -7.79 -28.46
C LEU A 242 20.55 -8.76 -29.56
N ASP A 243 19.63 -9.22 -30.40
CA ASP A 243 19.91 -10.06 -31.56
C ASP A 243 20.89 -9.37 -32.52
N GLY A 244 20.69 -8.07 -32.79
CA GLY A 244 21.58 -7.27 -33.63
C GLY A 244 23.01 -7.15 -33.07
N LEU A 245 23.18 -7.17 -31.75
CA LEU A 245 24.49 -7.06 -31.09
C LEU A 245 25.32 -8.35 -31.17
N THR A 246 24.67 -9.51 -31.24
CA THR A 246 25.34 -10.82 -31.16
C THR A 246 26.51 -10.94 -32.15
N SER A 247 26.29 -10.58 -33.42
CA SER A 247 27.32 -10.68 -34.47
C SER A 247 28.56 -9.83 -34.21
N GLY A 248 28.39 -8.56 -33.81
CA GLY A 248 29.51 -7.67 -33.49
C GLY A 248 30.23 -8.07 -32.19
N LEU A 249 29.49 -8.63 -31.24
CA LEU A 249 30.05 -9.16 -30.00
C LEU A 249 30.88 -10.43 -30.23
N VAL A 250 30.47 -11.33 -31.12
CA VAL A 250 31.27 -12.52 -31.46
C VAL A 250 32.66 -12.11 -31.94
N ASP A 251 32.76 -11.14 -32.85
CA ASP A 251 34.04 -10.61 -33.33
C ASP A 251 34.86 -9.98 -32.18
N THR A 252 34.21 -9.15 -31.35
CA THR A 252 34.85 -8.47 -30.21
C THR A 252 35.38 -9.45 -29.17
N LEU A 253 34.61 -10.51 -28.87
CA LEU A 253 35.01 -11.56 -27.94
C LEU A 253 36.16 -12.40 -28.51
N ASN A 254 36.15 -12.71 -29.80
CA ASN A 254 37.27 -13.41 -30.46
C ASN A 254 38.58 -12.61 -30.42
N ASP A 255 38.50 -11.27 -30.36
CA ASP A 255 39.68 -10.40 -30.21
C ASP A 255 40.16 -10.27 -28.75
N LEU A 256 39.43 -10.82 -27.76
CA LEU A 256 39.85 -10.75 -26.36
C LEU A 256 41.13 -11.56 -26.11
N PRO A 257 42.21 -10.93 -25.61
CA PRO A 257 43.45 -11.64 -25.29
C PRO A 257 43.27 -12.74 -24.24
N ALA A 258 42.25 -12.61 -23.38
CA ALA A 258 41.91 -13.55 -22.33
C ALA A 258 41.35 -14.88 -22.89
N LEU A 259 40.66 -14.84 -24.04
CA LEU A 259 40.20 -16.04 -24.77
C LEU A 259 41.34 -16.63 -25.64
N GLY A 260 42.14 -15.77 -26.27
CA GLY A 260 43.45 -16.11 -26.84
C GLY A 260 43.47 -17.37 -27.73
N LEU A 261 44.49 -18.22 -27.55
CA LEU A 261 44.65 -19.51 -28.25
C LEU A 261 43.77 -20.64 -27.69
N LEU A 262 42.96 -20.37 -26.65
CA LEU A 262 42.22 -21.41 -25.92
C LEU A 262 40.92 -21.76 -26.62
N ALA A 263 40.15 -20.75 -27.05
CA ALA A 263 38.87 -20.96 -27.71
C ALA A 263 38.50 -19.74 -28.59
N SER A 264 37.68 -19.99 -29.60
CA SER A 264 36.97 -18.97 -30.38
C SER A 264 35.47 -19.06 -30.12
N VAL A 265 34.79 -17.92 -30.07
CA VAL A 265 33.32 -17.88 -30.02
C VAL A 265 32.77 -18.26 -31.39
N ASP A 266 32.01 -19.35 -31.43
CA ASP A 266 31.27 -19.81 -32.62
C ASP A 266 29.91 -19.11 -32.71
N SER A 267 29.17 -19.09 -31.60
CA SER A 267 27.88 -18.39 -31.52
C SER A 267 27.66 -17.74 -30.16
N LEU A 268 26.86 -16.68 -30.17
CA LEU A 268 26.39 -15.95 -29.00
C LEU A 268 24.90 -15.66 -29.20
N SER A 269 24.09 -15.94 -28.18
CA SER A 269 22.71 -15.46 -28.11
C SER A 269 22.48 -14.66 -26.84
N LEU A 270 21.71 -13.59 -26.98
CA LEU A 270 21.32 -12.68 -25.92
C LEU A 270 19.80 -12.57 -25.96
N SER A 271 19.11 -12.78 -24.85
CA SER A 271 17.66 -12.61 -24.79
C SER A 271 17.22 -12.11 -23.44
N LEU A 272 16.22 -11.23 -23.42
CA LEU A 272 15.64 -10.77 -22.17
C LEU A 272 14.67 -11.83 -21.62
N ASP A 273 14.96 -12.38 -20.45
CA ASP A 273 14.10 -13.35 -19.76
C ASP A 273 13.03 -12.62 -18.95
N THR A 274 11.85 -12.46 -19.56
CA THR A 274 10.70 -11.79 -18.94
C THR A 274 10.19 -12.49 -17.68
N ALA A 275 10.54 -13.77 -17.45
CA ALA A 275 10.16 -14.49 -16.24
C ALA A 275 11.08 -14.17 -15.04
N GLN A 276 12.25 -13.56 -15.28
CA GLN A 276 13.23 -13.17 -14.26
C GLN A 276 13.32 -11.66 -14.05
N THR A 277 12.31 -10.91 -14.48
CA THR A 277 12.21 -9.49 -14.19
C THR A 277 12.18 -9.25 -12.68
N PRO A 278 12.55 -8.04 -12.21
CA PRO A 278 12.57 -7.72 -10.78
C PRO A 278 11.19 -7.83 -10.14
N ALA A 279 10.84 -9.04 -9.72
CA ALA A 279 9.72 -9.38 -8.88
C ALA A 279 10.26 -9.68 -7.47
N GLY A 280 9.69 -9.05 -6.45
CA GLY A 280 10.16 -9.26 -5.09
C GLY A 280 9.55 -8.29 -4.09
N THR A 281 9.10 -8.83 -2.96
CA THR A 281 8.51 -8.06 -1.87
C THR A 281 9.51 -7.02 -1.33
N GLY A 282 9.07 -5.77 -1.23
CA GLY A 282 9.82 -4.67 -0.61
C GLY A 282 10.67 -3.82 -1.56
N ARG A 283 10.60 -4.04 -2.88
CA ARG A 283 11.10 -3.06 -3.87
C ARG A 283 10.07 -1.97 -4.11
N PRO A 284 10.48 -0.69 -4.22
CA PRO A 284 9.57 0.42 -4.56
C PRO A 284 8.85 0.24 -5.90
N VAL A 285 9.55 -0.27 -6.91
CA VAL A 285 9.00 -0.53 -8.24
C VAL A 285 9.32 -1.96 -8.63
N GLN A 286 8.30 -2.70 -9.04
CA GLN A 286 8.36 -4.07 -9.53
C GLN A 286 7.72 -4.12 -10.91
N ILE A 287 8.29 -4.91 -11.82
CA ILE A 287 7.84 -4.96 -13.22
C ILE A 287 7.76 -6.41 -13.66
N ALA A 288 6.61 -6.78 -14.21
CA ALA A 288 6.40 -8.01 -14.97
C ALA A 288 6.28 -7.62 -16.45
N LEU A 289 7.24 -8.04 -17.28
CA LEU A 289 7.34 -7.68 -18.70
C LEU A 289 6.49 -8.59 -19.59
N GLU A 290 5.30 -8.95 -19.13
CA GLU A 290 4.30 -9.66 -19.94
C GLU A 290 3.70 -8.72 -21.00
N ASN A 291 2.81 -9.23 -21.85
CA ASN A 291 2.05 -8.40 -22.79
C ASN A 291 0.55 -8.52 -22.50
N PRO A 292 -0.08 -7.51 -21.86
CA PRO A 292 0.50 -6.22 -21.44
C PRO A 292 1.43 -6.34 -20.21
N ALA A 293 2.34 -5.37 -20.04
CA ALA A 293 3.27 -5.38 -18.91
C ALA A 293 2.58 -4.82 -17.66
N THR A 294 2.92 -5.37 -16.49
CA THR A 294 2.41 -4.88 -15.20
C THR A 294 3.52 -4.19 -14.42
N VAL A 295 3.27 -2.98 -13.92
CA VAL A 295 4.18 -2.20 -13.08
C VAL A 295 3.51 -1.98 -11.72
N THR A 296 4.11 -2.53 -10.67
CA THR A 296 3.63 -2.35 -9.29
C THR A 296 4.54 -1.35 -8.57
N VAL A 297 3.96 -0.28 -8.05
CA VAL A 297 4.63 0.76 -7.27
C VAL A 297 4.16 0.68 -5.82
N ASP A 298 5.04 0.30 -4.90
CA ASP A 298 4.76 0.31 -3.46
C ASP A 298 5.08 1.70 -2.89
N LEU A 299 4.03 2.45 -2.55
CA LEU A 299 4.16 3.85 -2.13
C LEU A 299 4.89 3.97 -0.78
N GLY A 300 4.71 2.98 0.10
CA GLY A 300 5.43 2.93 1.37
C GLY A 300 6.92 2.65 1.16
N ALA A 301 7.27 1.68 0.31
CA ALA A 301 8.65 1.39 -0.04
C ALA A 301 9.34 2.56 -0.74
N LEU A 302 8.61 3.29 -1.60
CA LEU A 302 9.11 4.46 -2.32
C LEU A 302 9.50 5.61 -1.38
N LEU A 303 8.77 5.77 -0.26
CA LEU A 303 8.97 6.86 0.69
C LEU A 303 9.76 6.45 1.95
N GLY A 304 10.23 5.19 2.03
CA GLY A 304 11.23 4.75 3.01
C GLY A 304 10.78 3.69 4.02
N GLY A 305 9.63 3.04 3.82
CA GLY A 305 9.19 1.90 4.64
C GLY A 305 8.39 0.87 3.86
N ALA A 306 9.08 -0.14 3.32
CA ALA A 306 8.44 -1.24 2.61
C ALA A 306 7.53 -2.08 3.51
N TYR A 307 6.43 -2.56 2.95
CA TYR A 307 5.64 -3.62 3.56
C TYR A 307 6.37 -4.96 3.43
N SER A 308 6.58 -5.65 4.55
CA SER A 308 7.37 -6.90 4.59
C SER A 308 6.55 -8.16 4.30
N GLY A 309 5.25 -8.04 4.02
CA GLY A 309 4.32 -9.18 3.95
C GLY A 309 3.81 -9.65 5.32
N THR A 310 4.50 -9.27 6.40
CA THR A 310 4.21 -9.73 7.76
C THR A 310 4.12 -8.58 8.76
N THR A 311 4.49 -7.37 8.39
CA THR A 311 4.39 -6.20 9.26
C THR A 311 3.89 -5.04 8.42
N ALA A 312 2.85 -4.36 8.90
CA ALA A 312 2.43 -3.09 8.32
C ALA A 312 3.63 -2.15 8.16
N SER A 313 3.63 -1.30 7.13
CA SER A 313 4.74 -0.38 6.88
C SER A 313 5.00 0.49 8.12
N PRO A 314 6.18 0.41 8.75
CA PRO A 314 6.49 1.26 9.91
C PRO A 314 6.46 2.75 9.56
N TRP A 315 6.81 3.07 8.31
CA TRP A 315 6.85 4.45 7.83
C TRP A 315 5.44 5.03 7.67
N LEU A 316 4.51 4.32 6.99
CA LEU A 316 3.13 4.78 6.81
C LEU A 316 2.42 5.02 8.15
N ASN A 317 2.79 4.28 9.19
CA ASN A 317 2.16 4.31 10.51
C ASN A 317 2.90 5.18 11.54
N SER A 318 3.90 5.94 11.10
CA SER A 318 4.66 6.88 11.95
C SER A 318 4.51 8.33 11.50
N LEU A 319 3.60 8.61 10.55
CA LEU A 319 3.37 9.95 10.03
C LEU A 319 2.56 10.81 11.00
N ALA A 320 2.81 12.12 10.95
CA ALA A 320 2.07 13.11 11.72
C ALA A 320 0.58 13.13 11.32
N PRO A 321 -0.32 13.67 12.16
CA PRO A 321 -1.71 13.88 11.78
C PRO A 321 -1.83 14.66 10.47
N ASN A 322 -2.82 14.27 9.65
CA ASN A 322 -3.16 14.92 8.38
C ASN A 322 -2.00 15.02 7.39
N THR A 323 -1.15 13.99 7.32
CA THR A 323 -0.01 13.97 6.38
C THR A 323 -0.51 13.63 4.98
N ARG A 324 -0.43 14.58 4.06
CA ARG A 324 -0.68 14.33 2.63
C ARG A 324 0.54 13.69 1.99
N LEU A 325 0.37 12.49 1.46
CA LEU A 325 1.43 11.83 0.69
C LEU A 325 1.78 12.68 -0.54
N PHE A 326 3.06 12.64 -0.93
CA PHE A 326 3.64 13.38 -2.06
C PHE A 326 3.70 14.91 -1.91
N VAL A 327 2.91 15.50 -1.01
CA VAL A 327 2.94 16.95 -0.69
C VAL A 327 3.72 17.21 0.60
N ASP A 328 3.30 16.63 1.72
CA ASP A 328 3.96 16.78 3.01
C ASP A 328 5.11 15.78 3.17
N ALA A 329 5.03 14.66 2.45
CA ALA A 329 6.08 13.66 2.29
C ALA A 329 6.50 13.59 0.80
N PRO A 330 7.24 14.59 0.29
CA PRO A 330 7.58 14.66 -1.13
C PRO A 330 8.53 13.54 -1.52
N LEU A 331 8.43 13.15 -2.79
CA LEU A 331 9.38 12.20 -3.38
C LEU A 331 10.80 12.77 -3.34
N PRO A 332 11.82 11.89 -3.28
CA PRO A 332 13.18 12.29 -3.58
C PRO A 332 13.23 12.96 -4.95
N ALA A 333 14.07 14.01 -5.08
CA ALA A 333 14.36 14.60 -6.38
C ALA A 333 14.79 13.49 -7.36
N ASP A 334 14.27 13.55 -8.59
CA ASP A 334 14.54 12.57 -9.63
C ASP A 334 14.13 11.11 -9.29
N ALA A 335 13.13 10.91 -8.41
CA ALA A 335 12.67 9.58 -8.00
C ALA A 335 12.43 8.62 -9.19
N ALA A 336 11.79 9.08 -10.26
CA ALA A 336 11.56 8.28 -11.46
C ALA A 336 12.89 7.83 -12.12
N ALA A 337 13.89 8.71 -12.22
CA ALA A 337 15.19 8.39 -12.80
C ALA A 337 16.00 7.43 -11.90
N ILE A 338 15.90 7.58 -10.57
CA ILE A 338 16.51 6.65 -9.62
C ILE A 338 15.93 5.24 -9.81
N GLN A 339 14.60 5.12 -9.91
CA GLN A 339 13.96 3.83 -10.15
C GLN A 339 14.32 3.26 -11.52
N ALA A 340 14.46 4.10 -12.55
CA ALA A 340 14.92 3.67 -13.87
C ALA A 340 16.35 3.12 -13.86
N GLY A 341 17.26 3.70 -13.05
CA GLY A 341 18.61 3.17 -12.86
C GLY A 341 18.60 1.81 -12.16
N VAL A 342 17.81 1.67 -11.10
CA VAL A 342 17.62 0.40 -10.38
C VAL A 342 17.00 -0.68 -11.28
N LEU A 343 16.06 -0.28 -12.15
CA LEU A 343 15.47 -1.16 -13.15
C LEU A 343 16.49 -1.59 -14.19
N THR A 344 17.35 -0.67 -14.67
CA THR A 344 18.36 -0.98 -15.68
C THR A 344 19.27 -2.11 -15.22
N GLU A 345 19.77 -2.04 -13.99
CA GLU A 345 20.62 -3.09 -13.41
C GLU A 345 19.85 -4.42 -13.28
N ALA A 346 18.60 -4.39 -12.83
CA ALA A 346 17.79 -5.60 -12.73
C ALA A 346 17.45 -6.22 -14.10
N LEU A 347 17.29 -5.40 -15.15
CA LEU A 347 17.07 -5.89 -16.51
C LEU A 347 18.35 -6.46 -17.11
N LEU A 348 19.52 -5.91 -16.80
CA LEU A 348 20.80 -6.52 -17.18
C LEU A 348 20.91 -7.93 -16.59
N ASP A 349 20.59 -8.10 -15.31
CA ASP A 349 20.60 -9.41 -14.64
C ASP A 349 19.52 -10.36 -15.21
N ALA A 350 18.46 -9.83 -15.83
CA ALA A 350 17.44 -10.64 -16.50
C ALA A 350 17.82 -11.02 -17.95
N ILE A 351 18.90 -10.48 -18.53
CA ILE A 351 19.35 -10.89 -19.87
C ILE A 351 20.10 -12.22 -19.76
N ARG A 352 19.55 -13.24 -20.44
CA ARG A 352 20.15 -14.55 -20.62
C ARG A 352 21.18 -14.54 -21.72
N ILE A 353 22.23 -15.30 -21.47
CA ILE A 353 23.38 -15.45 -22.34
C ILE A 353 23.63 -16.93 -22.57
N ASP A 354 23.82 -17.29 -23.84
CA ASP A 354 24.34 -18.58 -24.27
C ASP A 354 25.50 -18.30 -25.25
N ILE A 355 26.69 -18.78 -24.90
CA ILE A 355 27.90 -18.65 -25.72
C ILE A 355 28.39 -20.04 -26.04
N GLN A 356 28.56 -20.34 -27.32
CA GLN A 356 29.24 -21.54 -27.79
C GLN A 356 30.68 -21.20 -28.18
N LEU A 357 31.62 -21.94 -27.60
CA LEU A 357 33.04 -21.80 -27.80
C LEU A 357 33.59 -23.04 -28.53
N ASP A 358 34.28 -22.83 -29.64
CA ASP A 358 35.10 -23.83 -30.31
C ASP A 358 36.52 -23.80 -29.74
N VAL A 359 36.95 -24.89 -29.12
CA VAL A 359 38.25 -25.01 -28.45
C VAL A 359 39.28 -25.52 -29.44
N LEU A 360 40.20 -24.64 -29.87
CA LEU A 360 41.15 -24.87 -30.98
C LEU A 360 42.03 -26.15 -30.85
N LEU A 361 42.14 -26.73 -29.65
CA LEU A 361 42.94 -27.91 -29.33
C LEU A 361 42.12 -29.13 -28.92
N SER A 362 40.79 -29.07 -28.95
CA SER A 362 39.89 -30.14 -28.51
C SER A 362 38.70 -30.29 -29.46
N LEU A 363 38.21 -31.51 -29.68
CA LEU A 363 36.97 -31.75 -30.46
C LEU A 363 35.71 -31.55 -29.60
N VAL A 364 35.75 -30.62 -28.65
CA VAL A 364 34.70 -30.43 -27.63
C VAL A 364 34.20 -29.00 -27.71
N ASP A 365 32.90 -28.87 -27.96
CA ASP A 365 32.20 -27.60 -27.89
C ASP A 365 31.94 -27.28 -26.41
N VAL A 366 32.27 -26.06 -25.99
CA VAL A 366 32.02 -25.57 -24.63
C VAL A 366 30.91 -24.54 -24.68
N THR A 367 29.89 -24.74 -23.87
CA THR A 367 28.76 -23.81 -23.73
C THR A 367 28.90 -23.06 -22.41
N VAL A 368 28.80 -21.74 -22.46
CA VAL A 368 28.71 -20.88 -21.28
C VAL A 368 27.29 -20.33 -21.22
N THR A 369 26.57 -20.62 -20.13
CA THR A 369 25.19 -20.19 -19.92
C THR A 369 25.03 -19.43 -18.60
N GLY A 370 24.17 -18.43 -18.58
CA GLY A 370 23.91 -17.62 -17.38
C GLY A 370 23.18 -16.32 -17.71
N SER A 371 23.13 -15.42 -16.74
CA SER A 371 22.78 -14.01 -16.95
C SER A 371 24.01 -13.15 -17.23
N VAL A 372 23.81 -11.89 -17.65
CA VAL A 372 24.88 -10.88 -17.66
C VAL A 372 25.50 -10.75 -16.27
N GLY A 373 24.67 -10.74 -15.22
CA GLY A 373 25.11 -10.69 -13.82
C GLY A 373 26.03 -11.86 -13.46
N ASP A 374 25.64 -13.08 -13.82
CA ASP A 374 26.43 -14.30 -13.56
C ASP A 374 27.78 -14.27 -14.29
N LEU A 375 27.85 -13.75 -15.51
CA LEU A 375 29.14 -13.61 -16.20
C LEU A 375 30.02 -12.58 -15.51
N VAL A 376 29.47 -11.42 -15.14
CA VAL A 376 30.23 -10.35 -14.46
C VAL A 376 30.74 -10.83 -13.10
N SER A 377 29.94 -11.58 -12.34
CA SER A 377 30.37 -12.19 -11.06
C SER A 377 31.32 -13.39 -11.24
N GLY A 378 31.39 -13.95 -12.46
CA GLY A 378 32.18 -15.13 -12.78
C GLY A 378 31.53 -16.44 -12.30
N GLU A 379 30.21 -16.43 -12.11
CA GLU A 379 29.37 -17.54 -11.63
C GLU A 379 28.57 -18.22 -12.75
N ALA A 380 28.71 -17.77 -14.00
CA ALA A 380 28.09 -18.42 -15.15
C ALA A 380 28.49 -19.91 -15.26
N THR A 381 27.56 -20.73 -15.73
CA THR A 381 27.74 -22.18 -15.86
C THR A 381 28.52 -22.50 -17.14
N VAL A 382 29.53 -23.35 -17.05
CA VAL A 382 30.37 -23.77 -18.19
C VAL A 382 30.26 -25.28 -18.37
N GLU A 383 29.77 -25.73 -19.53
CA GLU A 383 29.58 -27.15 -19.83
C GLU A 383 30.15 -27.55 -21.20
N PRO A 384 31.05 -28.55 -21.27
CA PRO A 384 31.70 -29.23 -20.15
C PRO A 384 32.75 -28.32 -19.47
N GLU A 385 33.06 -28.60 -18.20
CA GLU A 385 34.10 -27.89 -17.45
C GLU A 385 35.45 -27.94 -18.19
N LEU A 386 35.93 -26.78 -18.62
CA LEU A 386 37.21 -26.64 -19.31
C LEU A 386 38.27 -26.09 -18.35
N LEU A 387 39.36 -26.85 -18.17
CA LEU A 387 40.54 -26.38 -17.43
C LEU A 387 41.19 -25.20 -18.18
N GLY A 388 40.79 -23.97 -17.83
CA GLY A 388 41.30 -22.75 -18.45
C GLY A 388 40.31 -21.60 -18.45
N LEU A 389 39.00 -21.88 -18.48
CA LEU A 389 37.94 -20.88 -18.30
C LEU A 389 37.81 -20.56 -16.81
N THR A 390 38.53 -19.54 -16.37
CA THR A 390 38.50 -19.06 -14.98
C THR A 390 37.41 -18.01 -14.77
N SER A 391 37.00 -17.79 -13.53
CA SER A 391 36.08 -16.69 -13.18
C SER A 391 36.55 -15.33 -13.69
N ALA A 392 37.87 -15.07 -13.73
CA ALA A 392 38.42 -13.83 -14.28
C ALA A 392 38.17 -13.66 -15.80
N ILE A 393 38.17 -14.76 -16.56
CA ILE A 393 37.84 -14.73 -18.00
C ILE A 393 36.34 -14.50 -18.17
N LEU A 394 35.51 -15.20 -17.39
CA LEU A 394 34.06 -15.00 -17.40
C LEU A 394 33.68 -13.54 -17.06
N THR A 395 34.29 -12.96 -16.02
CA THR A 395 34.12 -11.54 -15.67
C THR A 395 34.52 -10.60 -16.81
N SER A 396 35.61 -10.92 -17.52
CA SER A 396 36.07 -10.11 -18.66
C SER A 396 35.06 -10.15 -19.81
N ILE A 397 34.56 -11.34 -20.15
CA ILE A 397 33.50 -11.54 -21.17
C ILE A 397 32.22 -10.80 -20.75
N GLY A 398 31.78 -10.99 -19.50
CA GLY A 398 30.60 -10.34 -18.93
C GLY A 398 30.68 -8.82 -18.97
N THR A 399 31.86 -8.25 -18.68
CA THR A 399 32.08 -6.80 -18.74
C THR A 399 31.94 -6.28 -20.17
N VAL A 400 32.52 -6.94 -21.16
CA VAL A 400 32.41 -6.55 -22.58
C VAL A 400 30.96 -6.62 -23.05
N ILE A 401 30.25 -7.71 -22.74
CA ILE A 401 28.84 -7.87 -23.12
C ILE A 401 27.99 -6.79 -22.45
N ARG A 402 28.18 -6.54 -21.15
CA ARG A 402 27.47 -5.48 -20.41
C ARG A 402 27.69 -4.10 -21.02
N GLU A 403 28.94 -3.73 -21.29
CA GLU A 403 29.27 -2.43 -21.90
C GLU A 403 28.63 -2.28 -23.28
N ALA A 404 28.67 -3.32 -24.12
CA ALA A 404 28.03 -3.30 -25.43
C ALA A 404 26.50 -3.14 -25.36
N ILE A 405 25.83 -3.83 -24.43
CA ILE A 405 24.38 -3.69 -24.21
C ILE A 405 24.02 -2.26 -23.80
N LEU A 406 24.82 -1.67 -22.90
CA LEU A 406 24.62 -0.29 -22.43
C LEU A 406 24.90 0.74 -23.52
N GLU A 407 26.00 0.60 -24.26
CA GLU A 407 26.38 1.51 -25.35
C GLU A 407 25.36 1.48 -26.50
N ALA A 408 24.82 0.30 -26.80
CA ALA A 408 23.76 0.14 -27.78
C ALA A 408 22.42 0.75 -27.35
N GLY A 409 22.27 1.10 -26.07
CA GLY A 409 20.99 1.56 -25.52
C GLY A 409 19.90 0.50 -25.60
N ALA A 410 20.26 -0.80 -25.53
CA ALA A 410 19.30 -1.89 -25.74
C ALA A 410 18.16 -1.86 -24.71
N LEU A 411 18.44 -1.40 -23.49
CA LEU A 411 17.45 -1.27 -22.41
C LEU A 411 16.75 0.10 -22.37
N THR A 412 17.22 1.08 -23.14
CA THR A 412 16.67 2.44 -23.17
C THR A 412 15.17 2.50 -23.50
N PRO A 413 14.62 1.68 -24.42
CA PRO A 413 13.18 1.67 -24.70
C PRO A 413 12.34 1.37 -23.45
N ILE A 414 12.68 0.31 -22.71
CA ILE A 414 11.94 -0.08 -21.48
C ILE A 414 12.12 0.98 -20.40
N THR A 415 13.36 1.41 -20.14
CA THR A 415 13.65 2.34 -19.05
C THR A 415 13.04 3.72 -19.29
N SER A 416 13.00 4.19 -20.54
CA SER A 416 12.33 5.45 -20.90
C SER A 416 10.82 5.35 -20.76
N ALA A 417 10.20 4.24 -21.19
CA ALA A 417 8.77 4.02 -21.05
C ALA A 417 8.34 3.96 -19.57
N VAL A 418 9.09 3.23 -18.74
CA VAL A 418 8.86 3.18 -17.28
C VAL A 418 9.07 4.55 -16.64
N THR A 419 10.11 5.28 -17.03
CA THR A 419 10.36 6.64 -16.49
C THR A 419 9.19 7.57 -16.78
N ALA A 420 8.70 7.58 -18.03
CA ALA A 420 7.55 8.39 -18.43
C ALA A 420 6.28 8.00 -17.66
N LEU A 421 6.03 6.69 -17.51
CA LEU A 421 4.92 6.18 -16.73
C LEU A 421 4.97 6.62 -15.26
N LEU A 422 6.14 6.48 -14.61
CA LEU A 422 6.31 6.87 -13.21
C LEU A 422 6.18 8.39 -13.03
N GLN A 423 6.73 9.19 -13.93
CA GLN A 423 6.57 10.64 -13.89
C GLN A 423 5.10 11.04 -13.98
N SER A 424 4.37 10.45 -14.92
CA SER A 424 2.94 10.71 -15.08
C SER A 424 2.12 10.25 -13.87
N LEU A 425 2.41 9.06 -13.33
CA LEU A 425 1.80 8.58 -12.08
C LEU A 425 2.04 9.57 -10.92
N PHE A 426 3.27 10.03 -10.73
CA PHE A 426 3.59 10.91 -9.61
C PHE A 426 2.87 12.26 -9.73
N THR A 427 2.73 12.80 -10.94
CA THR A 427 1.89 13.98 -11.17
C THR A 427 0.43 13.72 -10.79
N ILE A 428 -0.14 12.57 -11.17
CA ILE A 428 -1.51 12.21 -10.77
C ILE A 428 -1.65 12.11 -9.25
N LEU A 429 -0.72 11.44 -8.56
CA LEU A 429 -0.76 11.25 -7.11
C LEU A 429 -0.42 12.52 -6.29
N GLU A 430 0.19 13.54 -6.92
CA GLU A 430 0.49 14.81 -6.27
C GLU A 430 -0.65 15.84 -6.49
N ASP A 431 -1.13 15.94 -7.73
CA ASP A 431 -2.01 17.04 -8.15
C ASP A 431 -3.49 16.65 -8.28
N VAL A 432 -3.80 15.37 -8.50
CA VAL A 432 -5.15 14.92 -8.86
C VAL A 432 -5.78 14.08 -7.74
N VAL A 433 -5.09 13.04 -7.32
CA VAL A 433 -5.53 12.12 -6.26
C VAL A 433 -4.80 12.45 -4.97
N VAL A 434 -5.54 12.93 -3.97
CA VAL A 434 -5.01 13.31 -2.67
C VAL A 434 -5.14 12.12 -1.72
N LEU A 435 -4.01 11.62 -1.23
CA LEU A 435 -3.96 10.58 -0.21
C LEU A 435 -3.49 11.20 1.12
N THR A 436 -4.39 11.30 2.09
CA THR A 436 -4.06 11.82 3.42
C THR A 436 -4.06 10.68 4.43
N LEU A 437 -2.93 10.45 5.08
CA LEU A 437 -2.80 9.46 6.15
C LEU A 437 -3.02 10.11 7.50
N ASN A 438 -3.55 9.32 8.43
CA ASN A 438 -3.79 9.75 9.81
C ASN A 438 -4.67 11.01 9.87
N ALA A 439 -5.80 10.98 9.16
CA ALA A 439 -6.70 12.13 9.06
C ALA A 439 -7.40 12.34 10.41
N GLN A 440 -7.16 13.50 11.04
CA GLN A 440 -7.64 13.81 12.39
C GLN A 440 -8.17 15.24 12.45
N ASN A 441 -9.35 15.42 13.01
CA ASN A 441 -9.86 16.76 13.29
C ASN A 441 -9.13 17.40 14.49
N GLN A 442 -9.11 18.73 14.55
CA GLN A 442 -8.49 19.48 15.66
C GLN A 442 -6.99 19.15 15.89
N GLU A 443 -6.29 18.68 14.86
CA GLU A 443 -4.84 18.48 14.84
C GLU A 443 -4.19 19.35 13.76
N PRO A 444 -2.87 19.60 13.83
CA PRO A 444 -2.15 20.31 12.78
C PRO A 444 -2.25 19.60 11.42
N GLY A 445 -2.02 20.36 10.34
CA GLY A 445 -2.00 19.86 8.96
C GLY A 445 -3.25 20.23 8.16
N ALA A 446 -3.34 19.72 6.93
CA ALA A 446 -4.49 19.95 6.05
C ALA A 446 -5.59 18.93 6.36
N VAL A 447 -6.49 19.29 7.27
CA VAL A 447 -7.61 18.45 7.69
C VAL A 447 -8.61 18.34 6.53
N PRO A 448 -9.08 17.13 6.16
CA PRO A 448 -10.19 16.96 5.21
C PRO A 448 -11.44 17.73 5.65
N ASP A 449 -12.18 18.29 4.70
CA ASP A 449 -13.31 19.21 4.99
C ASP A 449 -14.39 18.55 5.84
N ASP A 450 -14.71 17.27 5.58
CA ASP A 450 -15.64 16.46 6.37
C ASP A 450 -15.23 16.35 7.86
N LEU A 451 -13.93 16.29 8.14
CA LEU A 451 -13.41 16.24 9.51
C LEU A 451 -13.30 17.64 10.12
N ALA A 452 -13.03 18.66 9.31
CA ALA A 452 -12.94 20.05 9.75
C ALA A 452 -14.30 20.63 10.15
N ALA A 453 -15.39 20.12 9.56
CA ALA A 453 -16.76 20.54 9.85
C ALA A 453 -17.36 19.94 11.15
N LEU A 454 -16.65 19.03 11.82
CA LEU A 454 -17.14 18.35 13.02
C LEU A 454 -17.28 19.30 14.22
N PRO A 455 -18.29 19.09 15.07
CA PRO A 455 -18.52 19.92 16.26
C PRO A 455 -17.37 19.83 17.27
N ASP A 456 -17.19 20.92 18.03
CA ASP A 456 -16.25 20.96 19.15
C ASP A 456 -16.55 19.84 20.17
N GLY A 457 -15.49 19.21 20.68
CA GLY A 457 -15.59 18.09 21.62
C GLY A 457 -15.88 16.73 20.98
N GLN A 458 -16.05 16.67 19.65
CA GLN A 458 -15.96 15.43 18.87
C GLN A 458 -14.52 15.23 18.40
N TYR A 459 -13.97 14.02 18.60
CA TYR A 459 -12.62 13.65 18.19
C TYR A 459 -12.66 12.44 17.27
N ASP A 460 -12.07 12.60 16.10
CA ASP A 460 -12.08 11.63 15.03
C ASP A 460 -10.65 11.32 14.57
N VAL A 461 -10.45 10.07 14.16
CA VAL A 461 -9.28 9.61 13.42
C VAL A 461 -9.74 8.68 12.30
N ALA A 462 -9.22 8.89 11.10
CA ALA A 462 -9.32 7.98 9.97
C ALA A 462 -7.92 7.56 9.52
N ALA A 463 -7.77 6.29 9.15
CA ALA A 463 -6.47 5.76 8.75
C ALA A 463 -6.01 6.32 7.41
N LEU A 464 -6.93 6.37 6.44
CA LEU A 464 -6.70 6.84 5.09
C LEU A 464 -7.88 7.68 4.64
N HIS A 465 -7.57 8.84 4.10
CA HIS A 465 -8.48 9.69 3.35
C HIS A 465 -8.03 9.69 1.89
N ILE A 466 -8.99 9.54 0.98
CA ILE A 466 -8.78 9.55 -0.47
C ILE A 466 -9.68 10.65 -1.04
N GLY A 467 -9.05 11.73 -1.49
CA GLY A 467 -9.70 12.84 -2.18
C GLY A 467 -9.38 12.82 -3.67
N ALA A 468 -10.32 13.24 -4.51
CA ALA A 468 -10.04 13.57 -5.91
C ALA A 468 -10.91 14.74 -6.34
N LEU A 469 -10.23 15.82 -6.75
CA LEU A 469 -10.85 17.08 -7.15
C LEU A 469 -11.03 17.07 -8.66
N ASP A 470 -12.26 17.28 -9.16
CA ASP A 470 -12.43 17.51 -10.58
C ASP A 470 -11.93 18.92 -10.98
N ALA A 471 -11.72 19.14 -12.29
CA ALA A 471 -11.30 20.45 -12.81
C ALA A 471 -12.37 21.56 -12.65
N ALA A 472 -13.60 21.20 -12.24
CA ALA A 472 -14.73 22.09 -12.03
C ALA A 472 -14.98 22.41 -10.54
N GLY A 473 -14.21 21.84 -9.62
CA GLY A 473 -14.36 21.98 -8.17
C GLY A 473 -15.49 21.14 -7.55
N LEU A 474 -15.90 20.05 -8.19
CA LEU A 474 -16.76 19.01 -7.62
C LEU A 474 -15.88 17.92 -7.00
N ASP A 475 -16.22 17.53 -5.78
CA ASP A 475 -15.61 16.40 -5.10
C ASP A 475 -16.13 15.10 -5.73
N LEU A 476 -15.36 14.60 -6.70
CA LEU A 476 -15.64 13.31 -7.32
C LEU A 476 -15.42 12.18 -6.31
N LEU A 477 -14.43 12.34 -5.44
CA LEU A 477 -14.08 11.36 -4.43
C LEU A 477 -13.66 12.11 -3.17
N ASP A 478 -14.33 11.82 -2.06
CA ASP A 478 -13.93 12.26 -0.72
C ASP A 478 -14.25 11.14 0.27
N VAL A 479 -13.33 10.17 0.39
CA VAL A 479 -13.60 8.92 1.11
C VAL A 479 -12.67 8.77 2.31
N LEU A 480 -13.25 8.47 3.46
CA LEU A 480 -12.54 8.14 4.69
C LEU A 480 -12.65 6.63 4.96
N LEU A 481 -11.49 6.00 5.16
CA LEU A 481 -11.36 4.59 5.47
C LEU A 481 -10.79 4.35 6.88
N GLY A 482 -11.45 3.47 7.63
CA GLY A 482 -11.05 3.10 9.00
C GLY A 482 -11.22 4.25 9.98
N ARG A 483 -12.43 4.80 10.11
CA ARG A 483 -12.75 5.92 11.00
C ARG A 483 -13.22 5.47 12.39
N GLY A 484 -12.57 6.02 13.43
CA GLY A 484 -13.02 5.97 14.82
C GLY A 484 -13.41 7.37 15.29
N SER A 485 -14.56 7.48 15.98
CA SER A 485 -15.09 8.75 16.48
C SER A 485 -15.57 8.62 17.92
N GLY A 486 -15.37 9.67 18.70
CA GLY A 486 -15.98 9.82 20.02
C GLY A 486 -16.43 11.26 20.24
N GLY A 487 -17.61 11.43 20.83
CA GLY A 487 -18.24 12.72 21.02
C GLY A 487 -19.11 13.19 19.85
N PRO A 488 -19.66 14.42 19.93
CA PRO A 488 -19.49 15.35 21.03
C PRO A 488 -20.22 14.86 22.28
N ASN A 489 -19.55 14.91 23.43
CA ASN A 489 -20.14 14.51 24.70
C ASN A 489 -20.57 15.75 25.49
N THR A 490 -21.73 15.71 26.13
CA THR A 490 -22.28 16.85 26.86
C THR A 490 -22.61 16.46 28.29
N VAL A 491 -22.30 17.34 29.25
CA VAL A 491 -22.67 17.14 30.66
C VAL A 491 -24.19 17.06 30.80
N ARG A 492 -24.67 16.05 31.54
CA ARG A 492 -26.08 15.90 31.88
C ARG A 492 -26.49 16.95 32.91
N ALA A 493 -27.63 17.59 32.64
CA ALA A 493 -28.20 18.65 33.47
C ALA A 493 -28.86 18.12 34.76
#